data_AF-A0A350DH47-F1
#
_entry.id   AF-A0A350DH47-F1
#
_cell.length_a   1.000
_cell.length_b   1.000
_cell.length_c   1.000
_cell.angle_alpha   90.00
_cell.angle_beta   90.00
_cell.angle_gamma   90.00
#
_symmetry.space_group_name_H-M   'P 1'
#
loop_
_entity.id
_entity.type
_entity.pdbx_description
1 polymer ?
#
loop_
_entity_poly.entity_id
_entity_poly.type
_entity_poly.pdbx_seq_one_letter_code
_entity_poly.pdbx_strand_id
1 'polypeptide(L)'
;DYYVIASPAAAYFKGGIEPVSIWLSSHYKRAAPGGTGFAKCGGNYAASLAAQKEAAANGCSQVAFLDAAENKWIEELGGMNLFFVYKDGRIVTPRLTDTILEGVTRNSVLTLAKDAGLTPEERAISIDEWREGAASGEITEVFACGTAAVITPVGELVTENERIRLQGDGNNEVAKRIRKTLLDLQYGRSDDKYGWLTRLV
;
A
#
# COMPACT_ATOMS: atom_id res chain seq x y z
N ASP A 1 19.26 25.77 5.82
CA ASP A 1 19.53 24.84 6.93
C ASP A 1 18.83 23.52 6.73
N TYR A 2 19.45 22.44 7.20
CA TYR A 2 18.91 21.09 7.23
C TYR A 2 18.70 20.68 8.68
N TYR A 3 17.54 20.09 9.00
CA TYR A 3 17.16 19.72 10.35
C TYR A 3 16.69 18.26 10.39
N VAL A 4 16.97 17.59 11.50
CA VAL A 4 16.53 16.23 11.80
C VAL A 4 15.84 16.22 13.16
N ILE A 5 14.64 15.66 13.22
CA ILE A 5 13.88 15.45 14.45
C ILE A 5 13.61 13.96 14.65
N ALA A 6 13.52 13.52 15.91
CA ALA A 6 13.16 12.17 16.27
C ALA A 6 11.94 12.18 17.20
N SER A 7 11.03 11.24 17.00
CA SER A 7 9.85 11.04 17.84
C SER A 7 9.63 9.54 18.06
N PRO A 8 9.50 9.05 19.31
CA PRO A 8 9.23 7.65 19.57
C PRO A 8 7.85 7.26 19.03
N ALA A 9 7.78 6.15 18.30
CA ALA A 9 6.53 5.60 17.76
C ALA A 9 6.14 4.31 18.49
N ALA A 10 4.87 4.20 18.88
CA ALA A 10 4.32 2.98 19.48
C ALA A 10 3.92 1.97 18.40
N ALA A 11 3.60 0.73 18.82
CA ALA A 11 2.99 -0.25 17.94
C ALA A 11 1.64 0.28 17.40
N TYR A 12 1.51 0.33 16.06
CA TYR A 12 0.28 0.73 15.37
C TYR A 12 -0.87 -0.25 15.60
N PHE A 13 -0.56 -1.53 15.82
CA PHE A 13 -1.52 -2.62 15.93
C PHE A 13 -1.23 -3.46 17.18
N LYS A 14 -1.81 -3.08 18.32
CA LYS A 14 -1.56 -3.76 19.61
C LYS A 14 -2.27 -5.12 19.75
N GLY A 15 -3.33 -5.37 18.98
CA GLY A 15 -4.18 -6.56 19.06
C GLY A 15 -4.14 -7.50 17.85
N GLY A 16 -3.26 -7.24 16.89
CA GLY A 16 -3.31 -7.87 15.57
C GLY A 16 -3.61 -6.87 14.48
N ILE A 17 -3.32 -7.25 13.25
CA ILE A 17 -3.47 -6.42 12.07
C ILE A 17 -4.92 -6.53 11.61
N GLU A 18 -5.69 -5.45 11.78
CA GLU A 18 -7.06 -5.37 11.29
C GLU A 18 -7.10 -4.78 9.88
N PRO A 19 -7.89 -5.37 8.96
CA PRO A 19 -8.10 -4.79 7.64
C PRO A 19 -8.79 -3.43 7.73
N VAL A 20 -8.40 -2.50 6.86
CA VAL A 20 -9.02 -1.17 6.78
C VAL A 20 -9.99 -1.07 5.61
N SER A 21 -11.08 -0.32 5.79
CA SER A 21 -11.92 0.17 4.69
C SER A 21 -11.27 1.42 4.08
N ILE A 22 -11.17 1.46 2.76
CA ILE A 22 -10.51 2.55 2.03
C ILE A 22 -11.48 3.18 1.02
N TRP A 23 -11.35 4.49 0.81
CA TRP A 23 -12.19 5.25 -0.11
C TRP A 23 -11.46 5.50 -1.43
N LEU A 24 -12.05 5.17 -2.58
CA LEU A 24 -11.50 5.55 -3.87
C LEU A 24 -11.91 6.99 -4.20
N SER A 25 -10.94 7.91 -4.27
CA SER A 25 -11.28 9.28 -4.63
C SER A 25 -11.57 9.40 -6.13
N SER A 26 -12.82 9.75 -6.44
CA SER A 26 -13.32 10.10 -7.78
C SER A 26 -12.83 11.48 -8.21
N HIS A 27 -12.77 12.42 -7.28
CA HIS A 27 -12.55 13.85 -7.57
C HIS A 27 -11.12 14.32 -7.34
N TYR A 28 -10.46 13.85 -6.29
CA TYR A 28 -9.12 14.32 -5.94
C TYR A 28 -8.05 13.41 -6.53
N LYS A 29 -6.96 14.04 -6.97
CA LYS A 29 -5.75 13.35 -7.47
C LYS A 29 -4.57 13.68 -6.58
N ARG A 30 -3.74 12.68 -6.33
CA ARG A 30 -2.54 12.84 -5.50
C ARG A 30 -1.41 13.51 -6.26
N ALA A 31 -1.22 13.12 -7.51
CA ALA A 31 -0.23 13.66 -8.43
C ALA A 31 -0.71 13.55 -9.87
N ALA A 32 -0.02 14.23 -10.78
CA ALA A 32 -0.22 14.15 -12.22
C ALA A 32 1.14 14.07 -12.93
N PRO A 33 1.21 13.53 -14.16
CA PRO A 33 2.46 13.46 -14.93
C PRO A 33 3.15 14.83 -15.04
N GLY A 34 4.47 14.84 -14.92
CA GLY A 34 5.29 16.05 -14.82
C GLY A 34 5.24 16.76 -13.45
N GLY A 35 4.46 16.24 -12.51
CA GLY A 35 4.34 16.76 -11.15
C GLY A 35 5.45 16.29 -10.21
N THR A 36 5.21 16.42 -8.90
CA THR A 36 6.17 16.03 -7.86
C THR A 36 5.81 14.71 -7.18
N GLY A 37 5.05 13.87 -7.86
CA GLY A 37 4.45 12.69 -7.26
C GLY A 37 5.48 11.70 -6.69
N PHE A 38 6.51 11.42 -7.47
CA PHE A 38 7.63 10.56 -7.07
C PHE A 38 8.43 11.09 -5.88
N ALA A 39 8.34 12.38 -5.57
CA ALA A 39 9.10 13.03 -4.51
C ALA A 39 8.33 13.04 -3.17
N LYS A 40 9.06 12.86 -2.07
CA LYS A 40 8.53 12.98 -0.71
C LYS A 40 8.42 14.45 -0.28
N CYS A 41 7.68 15.25 -1.05
CA CYS A 41 7.52 16.68 -0.84
C CYS A 41 6.26 16.98 0.01
N GLY A 42 6.33 18.01 0.86
CA GLY A 42 5.22 18.38 1.75
C GLY A 42 3.93 18.77 1.02
N GLY A 43 4.06 19.35 -0.19
CA GLY A 43 2.93 19.76 -1.02
C GLY A 43 1.97 18.62 -1.38
N ASN A 44 2.52 17.43 -1.69
CA ASN A 44 1.73 16.24 -1.99
C ASN A 44 0.81 15.84 -0.81
N TYR A 45 1.33 15.94 0.41
CA TYR A 45 0.58 15.60 1.62
C TYR A 45 -0.48 16.65 1.96
N ALA A 46 -0.16 17.93 1.81
CA ALA A 46 -1.12 19.01 2.04
C ALA A 46 -2.31 18.91 1.08
N ALA A 47 -2.05 18.63 -0.20
CA ALA A 47 -3.08 18.47 -1.23
C ALA A 47 -4.00 17.25 -0.97
N SER A 48 -3.49 16.18 -0.37
CA SER A 48 -4.27 14.97 -0.10
C SER A 48 -5.22 15.09 1.10
N LEU A 49 -5.12 16.14 1.92
CA LEU A 49 -5.94 16.29 3.13
C LEU A 49 -7.45 16.40 2.83
N ALA A 50 -7.82 17.02 1.72
CA ALA A 50 -9.23 17.13 1.31
C ALA A 50 -9.82 15.75 0.99
N ALA A 51 -9.10 14.94 0.22
CA ALA A 51 -9.48 13.58 -0.14
C ALA A 51 -9.55 12.66 1.09
N GLN A 52 -8.64 12.82 2.06
CA GLN A 52 -8.68 12.07 3.32
C GLN A 52 -9.90 12.45 4.18
N LYS A 53 -10.32 13.72 4.19
CA LYS A 53 -11.55 14.14 4.88
C LYS A 53 -12.80 13.55 4.23
N GLU A 54 -12.83 13.49 2.89
CA GLU A 54 -13.89 12.83 2.13
C GLU A 54 -13.96 11.33 2.48
N ALA A 55 -12.82 10.65 2.54
CA ALA A 55 -12.76 9.26 2.97
C ALA A 55 -13.35 9.05 4.36
N ALA A 56 -12.96 9.89 5.33
CA ALA A 56 -13.47 9.81 6.70
C ALA A 56 -14.99 10.08 6.78
N ALA A 57 -15.51 11.02 5.99
CA ALA A 57 -16.94 11.30 5.91
C ALA A 57 -17.75 10.10 5.37
N ASN A 58 -17.11 9.25 4.56
CA ASN A 58 -17.66 8.00 4.03
C ASN A 58 -17.32 6.77 4.90
N GLY A 59 -16.85 6.97 6.13
CA GLY A 59 -16.54 5.89 7.07
C GLY A 59 -15.30 5.07 6.72
N CYS A 60 -14.43 5.57 5.85
CA CYS A 60 -13.19 4.91 5.45
C CYS A 60 -11.99 5.48 6.20
N SER A 61 -11.01 4.62 6.50
CA SER A 61 -9.82 5.00 7.27
C SER A 61 -8.74 5.69 6.43
N GLN A 62 -8.69 5.42 5.13
CA GLN A 62 -7.69 5.94 4.19
C GLN A 62 -8.32 6.21 2.83
N VAL A 63 -7.64 7.02 2.01
CA VAL A 63 -8.02 7.31 0.63
C VAL A 63 -7.08 6.64 -0.37
N ALA A 64 -7.63 5.97 -1.38
CA ALA A 64 -6.91 5.45 -2.54
C ALA A 64 -7.09 6.41 -3.73
N PHE A 65 -6.03 6.51 -4.53
CA PHE A 65 -6.00 7.39 -5.69
C PHE A 65 -5.92 6.60 -6.99
N LEU A 66 -6.68 7.09 -7.97
CA LEU A 66 -6.49 6.76 -9.37
C LEU A 66 -5.59 7.79 -10.03
N ASP A 67 -4.95 7.38 -11.12
CA ASP A 67 -4.19 8.27 -11.98
C ASP A 67 -5.03 9.50 -12.42
N ALA A 68 -4.33 10.60 -12.66
CA ALA A 68 -4.97 11.86 -13.04
C ALA A 68 -5.37 11.95 -14.51
N ALA A 69 -4.81 11.11 -15.39
CA ALA A 69 -4.98 11.24 -16.83
C ALA A 69 -6.22 10.51 -17.34
N GLU A 70 -6.40 9.27 -16.92
CA GLU A 70 -7.44 8.36 -17.40
C GLU A 70 -8.50 8.04 -16.34
N ASN A 71 -8.27 8.38 -15.07
CA ASN A 71 -9.14 7.99 -13.95
C ASN A 71 -9.41 6.48 -13.90
N LYS A 72 -8.36 5.68 -14.13
CA LYS A 72 -8.50 4.24 -14.35
C LYS A 72 -7.51 3.42 -13.54
N TRP A 73 -6.26 3.87 -13.46
CA TRP A 73 -5.15 3.10 -12.93
C TRP A 73 -4.96 3.38 -11.45
N ILE A 74 -4.85 2.33 -10.64
CA ILE A 74 -4.58 2.43 -9.21
C ILE A 74 -3.13 2.92 -8.99
N GLU A 75 -2.96 3.92 -8.12
CA GLU A 75 -1.62 4.45 -7.77
C GLU A 75 -1.24 4.13 -6.31
N GLU A 76 -1.79 4.87 -5.35
CA GLU A 76 -1.38 4.81 -3.93
C GLU A 76 -2.58 4.88 -2.98
N LEU A 77 -2.36 4.45 -1.74
CA LEU A 77 -3.29 4.59 -0.61
C LEU A 77 -2.73 5.63 0.38
N GLY A 78 -3.22 6.86 0.29
CA GLY A 78 -2.76 7.97 1.10
C GLY A 78 -1.29 8.27 0.81
N GLY A 79 -0.41 7.81 1.70
CA GLY A 79 1.05 7.88 1.55
C GLY A 79 1.73 6.51 1.54
N MET A 80 1.01 5.46 1.16
CA MET A 80 1.47 4.06 1.13
C MET A 80 1.29 3.47 -0.28
N ASN A 81 2.18 2.55 -0.66
CA ASN A 81 2.03 1.80 -1.91
C ASN A 81 1.07 0.62 -1.71
N LEU A 82 0.41 0.17 -2.78
CA LEU A 82 -0.53 -0.95 -2.77
C LEU A 82 0.04 -2.22 -3.42
N PHE A 83 -0.41 -3.37 -2.94
CA PHE A 83 -0.12 -4.70 -3.46
C PHE A 83 -1.38 -5.54 -3.57
N PHE A 84 -1.42 -6.39 -4.58
CA PHE A 84 -2.53 -7.28 -4.93
C PHE A 84 -1.99 -8.70 -5.05
N VAL A 85 -2.52 -9.64 -4.27
CA VAL A 85 -2.11 -11.03 -4.28
C VAL A 85 -3.10 -11.85 -5.08
N TYR A 86 -2.61 -12.54 -6.11
CA TYR A 86 -3.42 -13.38 -6.99
C TYR A 86 -3.36 -14.83 -6.53
N LYS A 87 -4.43 -15.57 -6.82
CA LYS A 87 -4.59 -16.98 -6.45
C LYS A 87 -3.51 -17.88 -7.06
N ASP A 88 -2.99 -17.51 -8.22
CA ASP A 88 -1.91 -18.21 -8.92
C ASP A 88 -0.50 -17.95 -8.34
N GLY A 89 -0.38 -17.15 -7.27
CA GLY A 89 0.88 -16.82 -6.62
C GLY A 89 1.56 -15.57 -7.16
N ARG A 90 0.96 -14.84 -8.09
CA ARG A 90 1.45 -13.50 -8.45
C ARG A 90 1.18 -12.49 -7.32
N ILE A 91 2.09 -11.53 -7.18
CA ILE A 91 1.91 -10.37 -6.31
C ILE A 91 2.22 -9.10 -7.10
N VAL A 92 1.18 -8.31 -7.36
CA VAL A 92 1.23 -7.20 -8.30
C VAL A 92 1.20 -5.89 -7.54
N THR A 93 2.01 -4.93 -7.95
CA THR A 93 1.98 -3.55 -7.46
C THR A 93 2.03 -2.59 -8.63
N PRO A 94 1.39 -1.40 -8.54
CA PRO A 94 1.56 -0.35 -9.53
C PRO A 94 3.05 -0.11 -9.86
N ARG A 95 3.38 -0.14 -11.15
CA ARG A 95 4.75 0.18 -11.64
C ARG A 95 5.12 1.62 -11.28
N LEU A 96 6.39 1.89 -11.04
CA LEU A 96 6.85 3.24 -10.78
C LEU A 96 6.65 4.13 -12.01
N THR A 97 6.04 5.29 -11.77
CA THR A 97 5.86 6.41 -12.68
C THR A 97 6.31 7.68 -11.94
N ASP A 98 6.30 8.83 -12.62
CA ASP A 98 6.51 10.13 -11.97
C ASP A 98 5.38 10.52 -10.98
N THR A 99 4.28 9.77 -10.96
CA THR A 99 3.14 9.95 -10.06
C THR A 99 3.11 8.99 -8.88
N ILE A 100 4.07 8.07 -8.72
CA ILE A 100 4.10 7.11 -7.60
C ILE A 100 5.40 7.26 -6.82
N LEU A 101 5.31 7.31 -5.49
CA LEU A 101 6.48 7.40 -4.63
C LEU A 101 7.17 6.03 -4.59
N GLU A 102 8.46 5.99 -4.91
CA GLU A 102 9.33 4.82 -4.72
C GLU A 102 9.53 4.49 -3.23
N GLY A 103 8.57 3.77 -2.65
CA GLY A 103 8.61 3.41 -1.24
C GLY A 103 9.69 2.37 -0.92
N VAL A 104 10.48 2.62 0.12
CA VAL A 104 11.48 1.66 0.62
C VAL A 104 10.81 0.34 1.04
N THR A 105 9.69 0.42 1.78
CA THR A 105 8.93 -0.77 2.19
C THR A 105 8.40 -1.55 0.97
N ARG A 106 7.99 -0.87 -0.10
CA ARG A 106 7.54 -1.50 -1.35
C ARG A 106 8.68 -2.31 -1.97
N ASN A 107 9.88 -1.75 -2.05
CA ASN A 107 11.05 -2.46 -2.56
C ASN A 107 11.40 -3.70 -1.70
N SER A 108 11.34 -3.58 -0.37
CA SER A 108 11.52 -4.71 0.53
C SER A 108 10.46 -5.80 0.34
N VAL A 109 9.18 -5.43 0.16
CA VAL A 109 8.08 -6.37 -0.11
C VAL A 109 8.32 -7.14 -1.41
N LEU A 110 8.72 -6.47 -2.49
CA LEU A 110 9.03 -7.12 -3.78
C LEU A 110 10.17 -8.14 -3.65
N THR A 111 11.16 -7.85 -2.81
CA THR A 111 12.28 -8.77 -2.53
C THR A 111 11.80 -9.96 -1.71
N LEU A 112 11.13 -9.72 -0.59
CA LEU A 112 10.64 -10.78 0.31
C LEU A 112 9.55 -11.65 -0.32
N ALA A 113 8.79 -11.13 -1.28
CA ALA A 113 7.84 -11.89 -2.06
C ALA A 113 8.51 -13.04 -2.84
N LYS A 114 9.67 -12.79 -3.44
CA LYS A 114 10.44 -13.83 -4.17
C LYS A 114 10.87 -14.94 -3.21
N ASP A 115 11.41 -14.58 -2.05
CA ASP A 115 11.78 -15.52 -0.99
C ASP A 115 10.58 -16.31 -0.45
N ALA A 116 9.39 -15.73 -0.51
CA ALA A 116 8.15 -16.38 -0.10
C ALA A 116 7.59 -17.37 -1.16
N GLY A 117 8.21 -17.44 -2.34
CA GLY A 117 7.75 -18.26 -3.47
C GLY A 117 6.67 -17.59 -4.33
N LEU A 118 6.49 -16.27 -4.21
CA LEU A 118 5.56 -15.50 -5.02
C LEU A 118 6.26 -14.92 -6.26
N THR A 119 5.47 -14.54 -7.25
CA THR A 119 5.95 -13.90 -8.49
C THR A 119 5.62 -12.41 -8.48
N PRO A 120 6.58 -11.51 -8.19
CA PRO A 120 6.31 -10.08 -8.15
C PRO A 120 6.18 -9.50 -9.56
N GLU A 121 5.15 -8.68 -9.77
CA GLU A 121 4.93 -7.93 -11.02
C GLU A 121 4.76 -6.44 -10.73
N GLU A 122 5.53 -5.62 -11.43
CA GLU A 122 5.38 -4.16 -11.42
C GLU A 122 4.68 -3.74 -12.71
N ARG A 123 3.36 -3.53 -12.65
CA ARG A 123 2.55 -3.14 -13.82
C ARG A 123 1.39 -2.25 -13.39
N ALA A 124 0.75 -1.60 -14.37
CA ALA A 124 -0.51 -0.92 -14.10
C ALA A 124 -1.60 -1.93 -13.76
N ILE A 125 -2.50 -1.53 -12.85
CA ILE A 125 -3.66 -2.30 -12.39
C ILE A 125 -4.83 -1.34 -12.45
N SER A 126 -5.90 -1.68 -13.16
CA SER A 126 -7.08 -0.83 -13.25
C SER A 126 -8.04 -1.08 -12.09
N ILE A 127 -8.92 -0.11 -11.82
CA ILE A 127 -10.04 -0.32 -10.91
C ILE A 127 -10.96 -1.46 -11.37
N ASP A 128 -11.11 -1.65 -12.69
CA ASP A 128 -11.91 -2.74 -13.25
C ASP A 128 -11.27 -4.10 -12.99
N GLU A 129 -9.95 -4.22 -13.15
CA GLU A 129 -9.22 -5.44 -12.84
C GLU A 129 -9.34 -5.80 -11.35
N TRP A 130 -9.27 -4.80 -10.45
CA TRP A 130 -9.54 -5.04 -9.04
C TRP A 130 -10.96 -5.55 -8.83
N ARG A 131 -11.97 -4.86 -9.38
CA ARG A 131 -13.37 -5.26 -9.23
C ARG A 131 -13.63 -6.68 -9.71
N GLU A 132 -13.16 -7.01 -10.91
CA GLU A 132 -13.33 -8.34 -11.52
C GLU A 132 -12.53 -9.41 -10.77
N GLY A 133 -11.29 -9.11 -10.38
CA GLY A 133 -10.45 -10.02 -9.61
C GLY A 133 -11.02 -10.31 -8.22
N ALA A 134 -11.60 -9.30 -7.56
CA ALA A 134 -12.33 -9.47 -6.31
C ALA A 134 -13.59 -10.31 -6.50
N ALA A 135 -14.40 -9.99 -7.52
CA ALA A 135 -15.65 -10.68 -7.80
C ALA A 135 -15.47 -12.13 -8.27
N SER A 136 -14.35 -12.47 -8.91
CA SER A 136 -14.00 -13.83 -9.33
C SER A 136 -13.25 -14.64 -8.27
N GLY A 137 -12.69 -13.98 -7.25
CA GLY A 137 -11.79 -14.59 -6.27
C GLY A 137 -10.38 -14.85 -6.79
N GLU A 138 -10.04 -14.28 -7.95
CA GLU A 138 -8.69 -14.32 -8.50
C GLU A 138 -7.73 -13.44 -7.70
N ILE A 139 -8.18 -12.28 -7.21
CA ILE A 139 -7.46 -11.48 -6.20
C ILE A 139 -7.89 -11.95 -4.82
N THR A 140 -6.92 -12.42 -4.05
CA THR A 140 -7.12 -13.09 -2.75
C THR A 140 -6.78 -12.19 -1.56
N GLU A 141 -5.82 -11.27 -1.72
CA GLU A 141 -5.47 -10.29 -0.71
C GLU A 141 -5.14 -8.95 -1.36
N VAL A 142 -5.43 -7.86 -0.66
CA VAL A 142 -4.93 -6.52 -0.98
C VAL A 142 -4.35 -5.93 0.29
N PHE A 143 -3.17 -5.32 0.19
CA PHE A 143 -2.56 -4.64 1.32
C PHE A 143 -1.77 -3.42 0.88
N ALA A 144 -1.67 -2.46 1.78
CA ALA A 144 -0.81 -1.29 1.65
C ALA A 144 0.49 -1.48 2.44
N CYS A 145 1.56 -0.80 2.01
CA CYS A 145 2.83 -0.82 2.72
C CYS A 145 3.47 0.57 2.84
N GLY A 146 4.17 0.80 3.95
CA GLY A 146 4.89 2.04 4.21
C GLY A 146 5.59 1.98 5.57
N THR A 147 6.57 2.86 5.80
CA THR A 147 7.45 2.80 6.99
C THR A 147 6.69 2.76 8.31
N ALA A 148 5.63 3.55 8.46
CA ALA A 148 4.87 3.67 9.70
C ALA A 148 4.20 2.35 10.12
N ALA A 149 3.34 1.79 9.28
CA ALA A 149 2.53 0.61 9.60
C ALA A 149 3.18 -0.71 9.14
N VAL A 150 4.26 -0.62 8.37
CA VAL A 150 4.92 -1.71 7.64
C VAL A 150 4.02 -2.30 6.56
N ILE A 151 2.99 -3.04 6.95
CA ILE A 151 1.95 -3.59 6.07
C ILE A 151 0.58 -3.46 6.75
N THR A 152 -0.41 -3.03 5.99
CA THR A 152 -1.80 -2.85 6.39
C THR A 152 -2.73 -3.50 5.37
N PRO A 153 -3.42 -4.61 5.70
CA PRO A 153 -4.43 -5.24 4.86
C PRO A 153 -5.59 -4.31 4.57
N VAL A 154 -6.17 -4.47 3.38
CA VAL A 154 -7.33 -3.74 2.90
C VAL A 154 -8.51 -4.70 2.89
N GLY A 155 -9.55 -4.40 3.67
CA GLY A 155 -10.75 -5.24 3.77
C GLY A 155 -11.78 -4.94 2.69
N GLU A 156 -11.95 -3.66 2.36
CA GLU A 156 -12.87 -3.23 1.30
C GLU A 156 -12.41 -1.91 0.68
N LEU A 157 -12.67 -1.77 -0.63
CA LEU A 157 -12.61 -0.51 -1.35
C LEU A 157 -14.02 0.03 -1.53
N VAL A 158 -14.25 1.25 -1.08
CA VAL A 158 -15.54 1.95 -1.14
C VAL A 158 -15.44 3.05 -2.18
N THR A 159 -16.44 3.13 -3.05
CA THR A 159 -16.63 4.24 -3.99
C THR A 159 -17.98 4.90 -3.71
N GLU A 160 -18.31 5.96 -4.44
CA GLU A 160 -19.64 6.58 -4.38
C GLU A 160 -20.78 5.61 -4.72
N ASN A 161 -20.50 4.61 -5.57
CA ASN A 161 -21.54 3.77 -6.17
C ASN A 161 -21.50 2.31 -5.68
N GLU A 162 -20.38 1.84 -5.14
CA GLU A 162 -20.20 0.43 -4.81
C GLU A 162 -19.20 0.18 -3.68
N ARG A 163 -19.22 -1.05 -3.16
CA ARG A 163 -18.24 -1.59 -2.23
C ARG A 163 -17.62 -2.84 -2.82
N ILE A 164 -16.32 -2.81 -3.07
CA ILE A 164 -15.56 -3.93 -3.61
C ILE A 164 -14.91 -4.66 -2.44
N ARG A 165 -15.29 -5.94 -2.26
CA ARG A 165 -14.77 -6.83 -1.22
C ARG A 165 -14.18 -8.07 -1.87
N LEU A 166 -13.06 -8.55 -1.34
CA LEU A 166 -12.45 -9.79 -1.79
C LEU A 166 -13.29 -10.99 -1.32
N GLN A 167 -13.28 -12.06 -2.09
CA GLN A 167 -13.79 -13.35 -1.62
C GLN A 167 -12.82 -13.98 -0.63
N GLY A 168 -13.34 -14.74 0.34
CA GLY A 168 -12.52 -15.53 1.27
C GLY A 168 -12.79 -15.21 2.74
N ASP A 169 -11.94 -15.77 3.60
CA ASP A 169 -12.04 -15.66 5.07
C ASP A 169 -11.39 -14.39 5.64
N GLY A 170 -10.74 -13.58 4.79
CA GLY A 170 -10.05 -12.37 5.22
C GLY A 170 -8.80 -12.63 6.07
N ASN A 171 -8.20 -13.82 5.98
CA ASN A 171 -7.07 -14.18 6.84
C ASN A 171 -5.77 -13.44 6.48
N ASN A 172 -5.60 -12.96 5.24
CA ASN A 172 -4.45 -12.14 4.82
C ASN A 172 -3.08 -12.79 5.13
N GLU A 173 -2.92 -14.07 4.79
CA GLU A 173 -1.76 -14.88 5.14
C GLU A 173 -0.47 -14.38 4.47
N VAL A 174 -0.53 -13.98 3.20
CA VAL A 174 0.63 -13.44 2.49
C VAL A 174 1.07 -12.11 3.13
N ALA A 175 0.13 -11.20 3.36
CA ALA A 175 0.41 -9.92 4.03
C ALA A 175 1.02 -10.13 5.43
N LYS A 176 0.45 -11.04 6.24
CA LYS A 176 0.96 -11.39 7.58
C LYS A 176 2.36 -11.99 7.52
N ARG A 177 2.60 -12.92 6.59
CA ARG A 177 3.90 -13.60 6.42
C ARG A 177 4.99 -12.60 6.04
N ILE A 178 4.76 -11.77 5.01
CA ILE A 178 5.74 -10.76 4.57
C ILE A 178 6.01 -9.76 5.70
N ARG A 179 4.96 -9.29 6.38
CA ARG A 179 5.12 -8.34 7.49
C ARG A 179 5.93 -8.93 8.64
N LYS A 180 5.65 -10.18 9.01
CA LYS A 180 6.40 -10.89 10.05
C LYS A 180 7.88 -10.98 9.67
N THR A 181 8.19 -11.42 8.46
CA THR A 181 9.57 -11.53 7.97
C THR A 181 10.29 -10.18 8.00
N LEU A 182 9.64 -9.12 7.53
CA LEU A 182 10.23 -7.78 7.52
C LEU A 182 10.47 -7.24 8.93
N LEU A 183 9.51 -7.44 9.85
CA LEU A 183 9.68 -7.03 11.25
C LEU A 183 10.76 -7.85 11.96
N ASP A 184 10.83 -9.15 11.74
CA ASP A 184 11.86 -9.99 12.34
C ASP A 184 13.26 -9.56 11.86
N LEU A 185 13.42 -9.17 10.60
CA LEU A 185 14.63 -8.54 10.10
C LEU A 185 14.87 -7.19 10.79
N GLN A 186 13.90 -6.27 10.80
CA GLN A 186 14.03 -4.95 11.42
C GLN A 186 14.39 -4.99 12.92
N TYR A 187 13.92 -6.00 13.65
CA TYR A 187 14.21 -6.22 15.07
C TYR A 187 15.45 -7.10 15.32
N GLY A 188 16.16 -7.53 14.28
CA GLY A 188 17.35 -8.37 14.41
C GLY A 188 17.07 -9.78 14.96
N ARG A 189 15.86 -10.30 14.75
CA ARG A 189 15.43 -11.66 15.14
C ARG A 189 15.75 -12.71 14.07
N SER A 190 16.14 -12.27 12.87
CA SER A 190 16.58 -13.09 11.76
C SER A 190 17.82 -12.51 11.12
N ASP A 191 18.58 -13.35 10.42
CA ASP A 191 19.76 -12.91 9.66
C ASP A 191 19.37 -11.84 8.63
N ASP A 192 20.18 -10.78 8.56
CA ASP A 192 20.05 -9.73 7.56
C ASP A 192 20.72 -10.16 6.25
N LYS A 193 20.04 -11.06 5.52
CA LYS A 193 20.53 -11.62 4.25
C LYS A 193 20.79 -10.58 3.17
N TYR A 194 20.20 -9.38 3.28
CA TYR A 194 20.25 -8.34 2.26
C TYR A 194 21.13 -7.15 2.67
N GLY A 195 21.70 -7.15 3.87
CA GLY A 195 22.48 -6.03 4.39
C GLY A 195 21.66 -4.73 4.53
N TRP A 196 20.37 -4.83 4.87
CA TRP A 196 19.49 -3.68 5.05
C TRP A 196 19.67 -2.97 6.39
N LEU A 197 20.19 -3.65 7.42
CA LEU A 197 20.38 -3.07 8.74
C LEU A 197 21.71 -2.34 8.82
N THR A 198 21.66 -1.10 9.29
CA THR A 198 22.84 -0.29 9.60
C THR A 198 22.90 -0.06 11.10
N ARG A 199 24.04 -0.40 11.72
CA ARG A 199 24.29 -0.09 13.13
C ARG A 199 24.50 1.41 13.29
N LEU A 200 23.66 2.03 14.11
CA LEU A 200 23.84 3.42 14.53
C LEU A 200 24.76 3.47 15.77
N VAL A 201 25.55 4.53 15.88
CA VAL A 201 26.46 4.83 17.01
C VAL A 201 25.93 5.98 17.84
#